data_AF-A0A934KYZ1-F1
#
_entry.id   AF-A0A934KYZ1-F1
#
_cell.length_a   1.000
_cell.length_b   1.000
_cell.length_c   1.000
_cell.angle_alpha   90.00
_cell.angle_beta   90.00
_cell.angle_gamma   90.00
#
_symmetry.space_group_name_H-M   'P 1'
#
loop_
_entity.id
_entity.type
_entity.pdbx_description
1 polymer ?
#
loop_
_entity_poly.entity_id
_entity_poly.type
_entity_poly.pdbx_seq_one_letter_code
_entity_poly.pdbx_strand_id
1 'polypeptide(L)'
;MKHSVFNTSEQQMDVASKIVVGLERISEVFKVLLWEHGKAIGLSPIQIQILIFIAYHNYEFCSVSHLAMEFNVSKPTISDAVKVLESKKLIVKEFSPNDKRSYNIQLSEEGKETVKHTEHFANPIKKQLSDIEGLDNFYELLSNLIYKLHTTGLLTVQRMCYSCKFYDKNEGGHYCKLLEKPLLATDIRMDCPEFESVAS
;
A
#
# COMPACT_ATOMS: atom_id res chain seq x y z
N MET A 1 -17.87 12.33 28.20
CA MET A 1 -17.62 12.27 26.75
C MET A 1 -16.16 11.93 26.56
N LYS A 2 -15.83 10.93 25.73
CA LYS A 2 -14.44 10.67 25.35
C LYS A 2 -13.97 11.88 24.52
N HIS A 3 -12.99 12.58 25.05
CA HIS A 3 -12.25 13.66 24.41
C HIS A 3 -11.80 13.22 23.00
N SER A 4 -12.03 14.07 21.99
CA SER A 4 -11.80 13.73 20.59
C SER A 4 -10.35 14.02 20.23
N VAL A 5 -9.67 13.08 19.58
CA VAL A 5 -8.31 13.29 19.05
C VAL A 5 -8.24 14.41 18.00
N PHE A 6 -9.38 14.90 17.52
CA PHE A 6 -9.48 16.04 16.60
C PHE A 6 -9.74 17.39 17.31
N ASN A 7 -9.92 17.42 18.63
CA ASN A 7 -10.01 18.66 19.39
C ASN A 7 -8.60 19.26 19.53
N THR A 8 -8.39 20.44 18.94
CA THR A 8 -7.08 21.11 18.90
C THR A 8 -6.48 21.41 20.27
N SER A 9 -7.31 21.66 21.29
CA SER A 9 -6.83 21.87 22.67
C SER A 9 -6.34 20.56 23.31
N GLU A 10 -7.02 19.45 23.04
CA GLU A 10 -6.69 18.12 23.59
C GLU A 10 -5.52 17.48 22.84
N GLN A 11 -5.39 17.73 21.53
CA GLN A 11 -4.26 17.31 20.71
C GLN A 11 -2.92 17.76 21.29
N GLN A 12 -2.87 18.91 21.94
CA GLN A 12 -1.62 19.41 22.50
C GLN A 12 -1.15 18.65 23.74
N MET A 13 -2.04 17.89 24.37
CA MET A 13 -1.81 17.28 25.67
C MET A 13 -1.07 15.94 25.60
N ASP A 14 -1.10 15.24 24.46
CA ASP A 14 -0.46 13.93 24.32
C ASP A 14 0.14 13.70 22.92
N VAL A 15 1.28 13.00 22.90
CA VAL A 15 2.07 12.74 21.69
C VAL A 15 1.33 11.80 20.72
N ALA A 16 0.56 10.83 21.20
CA ALA A 16 -0.16 9.91 20.31
C ALA A 16 -1.23 10.66 19.50
N SER A 17 -1.93 11.62 20.12
CA SER A 17 -2.88 12.50 19.40
C SER A 17 -2.18 13.32 18.32
N LYS A 18 -0.97 13.85 18.59
CA LYS A 18 -0.17 14.59 17.60
C LYS A 18 0.26 13.70 16.44
N ILE A 19 0.65 12.45 16.70
CA ILE A 19 1.00 11.47 15.68
C ILE A 19 -0.19 11.17 14.77
N VAL A 20 -1.38 10.96 15.33
CA VAL A 20 -2.62 10.72 14.54
C VAL A 20 -2.87 11.86 13.55
N VAL A 21 -2.76 13.12 14.01
CA VAL A 21 -2.91 14.30 13.14
C VAL A 21 -1.79 14.35 12.10
N GLY A 22 -0.54 14.06 12.48
CA GLY A 22 0.59 14.01 11.54
C GLY A 22 0.36 13.02 10.41
N LEU A 23 -0.10 11.80 10.73
CA LEU A 23 -0.42 10.77 9.73
C LEU A 23 -1.58 11.19 8.81
N GLU A 24 -2.59 11.88 9.35
CA GLU A 24 -3.67 12.47 8.54
C GLU A 24 -3.11 13.52 7.54
N ARG A 25 -2.22 14.41 7.99
CA ARG A 25 -1.57 15.37 7.09
C ARG A 25 -0.72 14.72 6.01
N ILE A 26 -0.01 13.65 6.33
CA ILE A 26 0.72 12.87 5.31
C ILE A 26 -0.25 12.24 4.30
N SER A 27 -1.40 11.70 4.75
CA SER A 27 -2.44 11.19 3.85
C SER A 27 -2.95 12.27 2.89
N GLU A 28 -3.14 13.50 3.36
CA GLU A 28 -3.49 14.63 2.48
C GLU A 28 -2.41 14.95 1.45
N VAL A 29 -1.13 14.85 1.80
CA VAL A 29 -0.02 15.02 0.83
C VAL A 29 -0.12 13.97 -0.28
N PHE A 30 -0.36 12.69 0.03
CA PHE A 30 -0.57 11.66 -0.98
C PHE A 30 -1.76 11.99 -1.90
N LYS A 31 -2.87 12.48 -1.35
CA LYS A 31 -4.05 12.89 -2.14
C LYS A 31 -3.72 14.03 -3.11
N VAL A 32 -3.01 15.07 -2.65
CA VAL A 32 -2.59 16.20 -3.48
C VAL A 32 -1.71 15.71 -4.64
N LEU A 33 -0.69 14.92 -4.35
CA LEU A 33 0.26 14.43 -5.35
C LEU A 33 -0.42 13.55 -6.42
N LEU A 34 -1.34 12.68 -6.02
CA LEU A 34 -2.13 11.86 -6.96
C LEU A 34 -3.06 12.72 -7.82
N TRP A 35 -3.67 13.76 -7.25
CA TRP A 35 -4.55 14.67 -7.99
C TRP A 35 -3.79 15.49 -9.04
N GLU A 36 -2.59 15.97 -8.70
CA GLU A 36 -1.74 16.71 -9.64
C GLU A 36 -1.37 15.87 -10.86
N HIS A 37 -0.96 14.62 -10.65
CA HIS A 37 -0.66 13.70 -11.75
C HIS A 37 -1.93 13.30 -12.51
N GLY A 38 -3.03 13.03 -11.80
CA GLY A 38 -4.30 12.63 -12.41
C GLY A 38 -4.89 13.65 -13.38
N LYS A 39 -4.77 14.95 -13.06
CA LYS A 39 -5.21 16.03 -13.95
C LYS A 39 -4.43 16.06 -15.27
N ALA A 40 -3.13 15.77 -15.25
CA ALA A 40 -2.30 15.83 -16.44
C ALA A 40 -2.64 14.74 -17.49
N ILE A 41 -3.10 13.57 -17.03
CA ILE A 41 -3.36 12.40 -17.89
C ILE A 41 -4.83 11.96 -17.91
N GLY A 42 -5.72 12.70 -17.24
CA GLY A 42 -7.14 12.41 -17.20
C GLY A 42 -7.49 11.09 -16.50
N LEU A 43 -6.77 10.75 -15.43
CA LEU A 43 -7.01 9.59 -14.58
C LEU A 43 -7.37 10.03 -13.15
N SER A 44 -8.21 9.25 -12.48
CA SER A 44 -8.47 9.43 -11.05
C SER A 44 -7.36 8.84 -10.18
N PRO A 45 -7.24 9.23 -8.90
CA PRO A 45 -6.22 8.69 -7.99
C PRO A 45 -6.23 7.17 -7.90
N ILE A 46 -7.42 6.57 -7.77
CA ILE A 46 -7.55 5.11 -7.67
C ILE A 46 -7.15 4.41 -8.97
N GLN A 47 -7.37 5.04 -10.13
CA GLN A 47 -6.92 4.49 -11.42
C GLN A 47 -5.40 4.48 -11.53
N ILE A 48 -4.73 5.57 -11.09
CA ILE A 48 -3.27 5.63 -11.03
C ILE A 48 -2.74 4.55 -10.08
N GLN A 49 -3.30 4.45 -8.88
CA GLN A 49 -2.89 3.45 -7.90
C GLN A 49 -3.06 2.02 -8.42
N ILE A 50 -4.17 1.71 -9.11
CA ILE A 50 -4.38 0.39 -9.73
C ILE A 50 -3.31 0.10 -10.79
N LEU A 51 -3.01 1.05 -11.69
CA LEU A 51 -2.00 0.84 -12.73
C LEU A 51 -0.60 0.59 -12.13
N ILE A 52 -0.21 1.39 -11.14
CA ILE A 52 1.06 1.22 -10.42
C ILE A 52 1.08 -0.14 -9.70
N PHE A 53 -0.01 -0.52 -9.03
CA PHE A 53 -0.07 -1.81 -8.35
C PHE A 53 0.13 -2.97 -9.32
N ILE A 54 -0.59 -2.99 -10.44
CA ILE A 54 -0.44 -4.04 -11.47
C ILE A 54 0.98 -4.07 -12.05
N ALA A 55 1.65 -2.92 -12.17
CA ALA A 55 3.02 -2.86 -12.68
C ALA A 55 4.05 -3.56 -11.77
N TYR A 56 3.82 -3.52 -10.46
CA TYR A 56 4.82 -3.86 -9.45
C TYR A 56 4.47 -5.07 -8.56
N HIS A 57 3.29 -5.68 -8.74
CA HIS A 57 2.85 -6.82 -7.95
C HIS A 57 2.62 -8.05 -8.82
N ASN A 58 2.67 -9.22 -8.17
CA ASN A 58 2.42 -10.49 -8.83
C ASN A 58 1.03 -10.51 -9.47
N TYR A 59 0.97 -11.13 -10.65
CA TYR A 59 -0.24 -11.25 -11.45
C TYR A 59 -1.45 -11.84 -10.69
N GLU A 60 -1.20 -12.74 -9.73
CA GLU A 60 -2.24 -13.36 -8.89
C GLU A 60 -2.98 -12.36 -7.99
N PHE A 61 -2.36 -11.22 -7.69
CA PHE A 61 -2.95 -10.13 -6.91
C PHE A 61 -3.74 -9.13 -7.77
N CYS A 62 -3.72 -9.29 -9.09
CA CYS A 62 -4.28 -8.32 -10.03
C CYS A 62 -5.74 -8.63 -10.41
N SER A 63 -6.56 -9.03 -9.44
CA SER A 63 -8.01 -9.26 -9.62
C SER A 63 -8.84 -8.16 -8.95
N VAL A 64 -10.08 -7.95 -9.41
CA VAL A 64 -11.00 -6.95 -8.80
C VAL A 64 -11.21 -7.21 -7.31
N SER A 65 -11.35 -8.48 -6.92
CA SER A 65 -11.57 -8.82 -5.51
C SER A 65 -10.35 -8.50 -4.67
N HIS A 66 -9.14 -8.77 -5.16
CA HIS A 66 -7.90 -8.49 -4.42
C HIS A 66 -7.63 -6.99 -4.33
N LEU A 67 -7.74 -6.26 -5.45
CA LEU A 67 -7.56 -4.80 -5.49
C LEU A 67 -8.56 -4.06 -4.58
N ALA A 68 -9.78 -4.58 -4.43
CA ALA A 68 -10.77 -3.99 -3.52
C ALA A 68 -10.33 -4.08 -2.05
N MET A 69 -9.76 -5.22 -1.66
CA MET A 69 -9.18 -5.40 -0.33
C MET A 69 -7.92 -4.55 -0.17
N GLU A 70 -7.02 -4.58 -1.15
CA GLU A 70 -5.77 -3.81 -1.15
C GLU A 70 -6.00 -2.31 -0.88
N PHE A 71 -6.91 -1.70 -1.63
CA PHE A 71 -7.19 -0.27 -1.51
C PHE A 71 -8.26 0.05 -0.47
N ASN A 72 -8.78 -0.94 0.26
CA ASN A 72 -9.85 -0.80 1.25
C ASN A 72 -11.08 -0.04 0.69
N VAL A 73 -11.50 -0.40 -0.52
CA VAL A 73 -12.68 0.15 -1.21
C VAL A 73 -13.62 -0.96 -1.67
N SER A 74 -14.82 -0.59 -2.11
CA SER A 74 -15.81 -1.57 -2.56
C SER A 74 -15.42 -2.22 -3.91
N LYS A 75 -15.82 -3.49 -4.13
CA LYS A 75 -15.66 -4.15 -5.44
C LYS A 75 -16.32 -3.38 -6.60
N PRO A 76 -17.51 -2.75 -6.44
CA PRO A 76 -18.05 -1.85 -7.46
C PRO A 76 -17.11 -0.70 -7.82
N THR A 77 -16.49 -0.04 -6.84
CA THR A 77 -15.54 1.05 -7.07
C THR A 77 -14.36 0.60 -7.93
N ILE A 78 -13.74 -0.54 -7.60
CA ILE A 78 -12.66 -1.11 -8.42
C ILE A 78 -13.16 -1.51 -9.80
N SER A 79 -14.33 -2.17 -9.88
CA SER A 79 -14.90 -2.59 -11.16
C SER A 79 -15.12 -1.42 -12.11
N ASP A 80 -15.61 -0.30 -11.60
CA ASP A 80 -15.83 0.90 -12.41
C ASP A 80 -14.51 1.57 -12.81
N ALA A 81 -13.52 1.61 -11.91
CA ALA A 81 -12.18 2.08 -12.26
C ALA A 81 -11.54 1.21 -13.37
N VAL A 82 -11.65 -0.12 -13.26
CA VAL A 82 -11.16 -1.09 -14.25
C VAL A 82 -11.87 -0.92 -15.60
N LYS A 83 -13.19 -0.74 -15.63
CA LYS A 83 -13.92 -0.46 -16.89
C LYS A 83 -13.40 0.80 -17.59
N VAL A 84 -13.10 1.85 -16.83
CA VAL A 84 -12.57 3.10 -17.41
C VAL A 84 -11.13 2.92 -17.89
N LEU A 85 -10.29 2.19 -17.17
CA LEU A 85 -8.93 1.87 -17.61
C LEU A 85 -8.92 1.02 -18.89
N GLU A 86 -9.83 0.05 -18.99
CA GLU A 86 -10.00 -0.81 -20.17
C GLU A 86 -10.53 -0.01 -21.37
N SER A 87 -11.50 0.89 -21.17
CA SER A 87 -12.02 1.73 -22.27
C SER A 87 -10.97 2.73 -22.78
N LYS A 88 -10.07 3.16 -21.90
CA LYS A 88 -8.86 3.93 -22.24
C LYS A 88 -7.72 3.06 -22.81
N LYS A 89 -7.92 1.75 -22.96
CA LYS A 89 -6.92 0.78 -23.47
C LYS A 89 -5.63 0.69 -22.64
N LEU A 90 -5.65 1.10 -21.38
CA LEU A 90 -4.49 1.05 -20.48
C LEU A 90 -4.29 -0.34 -19.84
N ILE A 91 -5.33 -1.17 -19.85
CA ILE A 91 -5.29 -2.53 -19.32
C ILE A 91 -5.94 -3.51 -20.27
N VAL A 92 -5.64 -4.79 -20.06
CA VAL A 92 -6.29 -5.94 -20.69
C VAL A 92 -6.77 -6.89 -19.60
N LYS A 93 -7.97 -7.47 -19.79
CA LYS A 93 -8.50 -8.52 -18.94
C LYS A 93 -8.12 -9.88 -19.50
N GLU A 94 -7.54 -10.71 -18.65
CA GLU A 94 -7.22 -12.10 -18.96
C GLU A 94 -8.12 -13.01 -18.12
N PHE A 95 -9.05 -13.67 -18.80
CA PHE A 95 -10.04 -14.54 -18.15
C PHE A 95 -9.43 -15.90 -17.83
N SER A 96 -9.77 -16.43 -16.66
CA SER A 96 -9.39 -17.79 -16.31
C SER A 96 -10.02 -18.79 -17.29
N PRO A 97 -9.26 -19.79 -17.79
CA PRO A 97 -9.82 -20.88 -18.59
C PRO A 97 -10.94 -21.63 -17.86
N ASN A 98 -10.88 -21.68 -16.52
CA ASN A 98 -11.75 -22.48 -15.66
C ASN A 98 -12.94 -21.68 -15.08
N ASP A 99 -12.87 -20.35 -15.07
CA ASP A 99 -13.96 -19.49 -14.60
C ASP A 99 -13.99 -18.17 -15.39
N LYS A 100 -14.92 -18.06 -16.34
CA LYS A 100 -15.11 -16.84 -17.15
C LYS A 100 -15.61 -15.62 -16.34
N ARG A 101 -16.01 -15.80 -15.08
CA ARG A 101 -16.38 -14.70 -14.18
C ARG A 101 -15.17 -14.14 -13.44
N SER A 102 -14.06 -14.89 -13.40
CA SER A 102 -12.80 -14.47 -12.81
C SER A 102 -11.83 -14.05 -13.91
N TYR A 103 -11.24 -12.87 -13.75
CA TYR A 103 -10.18 -12.37 -14.61
C TYR A 103 -9.11 -11.68 -13.77
N ASN A 104 -7.89 -11.79 -14.25
CA ASN A 104 -6.80 -10.95 -13.80
C ASN A 104 -6.59 -9.83 -14.82
N ILE A 105 -5.90 -8.79 -14.36
CA ILE A 105 -5.71 -7.55 -15.10
C ILE A 105 -4.22 -7.41 -15.38
N GLN A 106 -3.87 -7.09 -16.63
CA GLN A 106 -2.51 -6.75 -17.03
C GLN A 106 -2.49 -5.37 -17.66
N LEU A 107 -1.32 -4.73 -17.62
CA LEU A 107 -1.09 -3.50 -18.37
C LEU A 107 -0.99 -3.80 -19.86
N SER A 108 -1.61 -2.95 -20.68
CA SER A 108 -1.25 -2.85 -22.10
C SER A 108 0.09 -2.11 -22.25
N GLU A 109 0.63 -2.03 -23.47
CA GLU A 109 1.80 -1.19 -23.74
C GLU A 109 1.55 0.29 -23.41
N GLU A 110 0.35 0.81 -23.73
CA GLU A 110 -0.06 2.18 -23.37
C GLU A 110 -0.19 2.35 -21.84
N GLY A 111 -0.66 1.31 -21.16
CA GLY A 111 -0.69 1.24 -19.70
C GLY A 111 0.70 1.34 -19.07
N LYS A 112 1.67 0.58 -19.59
CA LYS A 112 3.07 0.61 -19.12
C LYS A 112 3.69 2.00 -19.31
N GLU A 113 3.47 2.62 -20.47
CA GLU A 113 3.93 4.00 -20.70
C GLU A 113 3.26 4.99 -19.72
N THR A 114 1.96 4.84 -19.46
CA THR A 114 1.26 5.68 -18.49
C THR A 114 1.80 5.53 -17.06
N VAL A 115 2.17 4.31 -16.66
CA VAL A 115 2.80 4.04 -15.36
C VAL A 115 4.12 4.79 -15.22
N LYS A 116 4.99 4.79 -16.25
CA LYS A 116 6.27 5.52 -16.22
C LYS A 116 6.11 7.02 -15.92
N HIS A 117 4.99 7.62 -16.34
CA HIS A 117 4.69 9.03 -16.08
C HIS A 117 4.12 9.29 -14.67
N THR A 118 3.68 8.26 -13.95
CA THR A 118 2.93 8.41 -12.69
C THR A 118 3.52 7.68 -11.49
N GLU A 119 4.36 6.66 -11.70
CA GLU A 119 4.96 5.84 -10.63
C GLU A 119 5.82 6.64 -9.64
N HIS A 120 6.27 7.82 -10.05
CA HIS A 120 7.10 8.71 -9.25
C HIS A 120 6.32 9.77 -8.47
N PHE A 121 4.99 9.69 -8.41
CA PHE A 121 4.17 10.73 -7.77
C PHE A 121 4.54 10.97 -6.30
N ALA A 122 5.05 9.94 -5.59
CA ALA A 122 5.47 10.03 -4.19
C ALA A 122 6.96 10.41 -4.00
N ASN A 123 7.74 10.58 -5.08
CA ASN A 123 9.14 10.99 -4.99
C ASN A 123 9.37 12.31 -4.23
N PRO A 124 8.49 13.33 -4.30
CA PRO A 124 8.64 14.54 -3.50
C PRO A 124 8.73 14.24 -1.99
N ILE A 125 7.96 13.27 -1.48
CA ILE A 125 8.02 12.82 -0.08
C ILE A 125 9.37 12.17 0.19
N LYS A 126 9.78 11.20 -0.64
CA LYS A 126 11.08 10.51 -0.49
C LYS A 126 12.25 11.49 -0.45
N LYS A 127 12.19 12.55 -1.27
CA LYS A 127 13.21 13.61 -1.29
C LYS A 127 13.26 14.39 0.04
N GLN A 128 12.13 14.66 0.69
CA GLN A 128 12.17 15.34 1.99
C GLN A 128 12.69 14.44 3.12
N LEU A 129 12.62 13.12 2.96
CA LEU A 129 13.13 12.18 3.96
C LEU A 129 14.66 12.08 3.96
N SER A 130 15.36 12.38 2.85
CA SER A 130 16.81 12.15 2.74
C SER A 130 17.64 12.92 3.76
N ASP A 131 17.11 14.04 4.27
CA ASP A 131 17.83 14.98 5.12
C ASP A 131 17.38 14.87 6.60
N ILE A 132 16.60 13.84 6.95
CA ILE A 132 16.06 13.64 8.29
C ILE A 132 16.91 12.61 9.05
N GLU A 133 17.39 12.98 10.24
CA GLU A 133 18.03 12.05 11.17
C GLU A 133 17.00 11.12 11.83
N GLY A 134 17.40 9.89 12.16
CA GLY A 134 16.54 8.94 12.90
C GLY A 134 15.50 8.21 12.05
N LEU A 135 15.68 8.15 10.73
CA LEU A 135 14.79 7.40 9.82
C LEU A 135 14.62 5.94 10.22
N ASP A 136 15.67 5.27 10.70
CA ASP A 136 15.61 3.86 11.10
C ASP A 136 14.62 3.64 12.25
N ASN A 137 14.70 4.49 13.28
CA ASN A 137 13.77 4.46 14.40
C ASN A 137 12.34 4.84 13.97
N PHE A 138 12.20 5.83 13.07
CA PHE A 138 10.90 6.18 12.52
C PHE A 138 10.27 5.00 11.75
N TYR A 139 11.07 4.30 10.94
CA TYR A 139 10.63 3.13 10.19
C TYR A 139 10.20 1.97 11.10
N GLU A 140 10.97 1.70 12.16
CA GLU A 140 10.63 0.68 13.15
C GLU A 140 9.32 1.01 13.86
N LEU A 141 9.12 2.26 14.31
CA LEU A 141 7.88 2.68 14.96
C LEU A 141 6.69 2.61 13.99
N LEU A 142 6.86 3.03 12.74
CA LEU A 142 5.83 3.00 11.71
C LEU A 142 5.41 1.57 11.37
N SER A 143 6.38 0.66 11.15
CA SER A 143 6.10 -0.74 10.84
C SER A 143 5.35 -1.44 11.98
N ASN A 144 5.73 -1.17 13.23
CA ASN A 144 5.04 -1.68 14.41
C ASN A 144 3.62 -1.13 14.55
N LEU A 145 3.41 0.15 14.25
CA LEU A 145 2.07 0.75 14.24
C LEU A 145 1.17 0.08 13.19
N ILE A 146 1.65 -0.05 11.95
CA ILE A 146 0.90 -0.70 10.87
C ILE A 146 0.57 -2.15 11.23
N TYR A 147 1.52 -2.88 11.81
CA TYR A 147 1.28 -4.25 12.29
C TYR A 147 0.16 -4.31 13.33
N LYS A 148 0.19 -3.42 14.34
CA LYS A 148 -0.87 -3.37 15.35
C LYS A 148 -2.23 -3.07 14.71
N LEU A 149 -2.32 -2.12 13.78
CA LEU A 149 -3.55 -1.79 13.06
C LEU A 149 -4.07 -2.95 12.19
N HIS A 150 -3.17 -3.73 11.59
CA HIS A 150 -3.53 -4.94 10.86
C HIS A 150 -4.08 -6.02 11.82
N THR A 151 -3.40 -6.28 12.94
CA THR A 151 -3.85 -7.29 13.92
C THR A 151 -5.18 -6.96 14.60
N THR A 152 -5.59 -5.69 14.62
CA THR A 152 -6.91 -5.27 15.12
C THR A 152 -8.00 -5.29 14.03
N GLY A 153 -7.66 -5.66 12.79
CA GLY A 153 -8.60 -5.78 11.67
C GLY A 153 -8.95 -4.44 10.99
N LEU A 154 -8.22 -3.36 11.28
CA LEU A 154 -8.44 -2.06 10.62
C LEU A 154 -7.85 -2.01 9.20
N LEU A 155 -6.87 -2.87 8.91
CA LEU A 155 -6.31 -3.08 7.58
C LEU A 155 -6.56 -4.53 7.17
N THR A 156 -7.04 -4.74 5.94
CA THR A 156 -7.48 -6.06 5.47
C THR A 156 -6.41 -6.84 4.71
N VAL A 157 -5.45 -6.16 4.10
CA VAL A 157 -4.33 -6.79 3.39
C VAL A 157 -3.04 -6.19 3.92
N GLN A 158 -2.17 -7.05 4.44
CA GLN A 158 -0.84 -6.62 4.88
C GLN A 158 0.16 -7.76 4.71
N ARG A 159 0.89 -7.71 3.59
CA ARG A 159 1.93 -8.68 3.20
C ARG A 159 3.26 -8.42 3.94
N MET A 160 3.20 -8.16 5.24
CA MET A 160 4.38 -7.78 6.04
C MET A 160 5.19 -8.97 6.52
N CYS A 161 6.48 -8.75 6.75
CA CYS A 161 7.30 -9.74 7.44
C CYS A 161 6.67 -10.17 8.79
N TYR A 162 6.16 -9.25 9.60
CA TYR A 162 5.57 -9.60 10.91
C TYR A 162 4.39 -10.59 10.86
N SER A 163 3.67 -10.66 9.74
CA SER A 163 2.56 -11.59 9.51
C SER A 163 2.91 -12.76 8.57
N CYS A 164 4.19 -12.88 8.18
CA CYS A 164 4.67 -13.87 7.23
C CYS A 164 5.04 -15.19 7.93
N LYS A 165 4.66 -16.34 7.35
CA LYS A 165 5.01 -17.67 7.88
C LYS A 165 6.52 -17.93 7.99
N PHE A 166 7.32 -17.20 7.20
CA PHE A 166 8.78 -17.33 7.17
C PHE A 166 9.49 -16.47 8.20
N TYR A 167 8.79 -15.50 8.78
CA TYR A 167 9.39 -14.59 9.76
C TYR A 167 9.50 -15.26 11.13
N ASP A 168 10.61 -15.00 11.80
CA ASP A 168 10.85 -15.43 13.17
C ASP A 168 11.49 -14.30 13.98
N LYS A 169 11.17 -14.25 15.27
CA LYS A 169 11.79 -13.32 16.22
C LYS A 169 12.26 -14.12 17.42
N ASN A 170 13.58 -14.28 17.53
CA ASN A 170 14.22 -15.01 18.64
C ASN A 170 15.21 -14.08 19.39
N GLU A 171 15.95 -14.63 20.36
CA GLU A 171 16.96 -13.86 21.13
C GLU A 171 18.05 -13.23 20.24
N GLY A 172 18.27 -13.79 19.04
CA GLY A 172 19.19 -13.26 18.03
C GLY A 172 18.62 -12.14 17.15
N GLY A 173 17.38 -11.71 17.41
CA GLY A 173 16.71 -10.62 16.68
C GLY A 173 15.71 -11.12 15.64
N HIS A 174 15.57 -10.36 14.55
CA HIS A 174 14.66 -10.71 13.45
C HIS A 174 15.35 -11.70 12.49
N TYR A 175 14.60 -12.66 11.96
CA TYR A 175 15.12 -13.66 11.02
C TYR A 175 14.10 -14.01 9.95
N CYS A 176 14.56 -14.26 8.72
CA CYS A 176 13.73 -14.81 7.65
C CYS A 176 14.17 -16.25 7.35
N LYS A 177 13.28 -17.22 7.58
CA LYS A 177 13.51 -18.65 7.33
C LYS A 177 13.60 -19.00 5.85
N LEU A 178 12.96 -18.22 4.98
CA LEU A 178 13.02 -18.44 3.52
C LEU A 178 14.35 -17.95 2.93
N LEU A 179 14.81 -16.77 3.35
CA LEU A 179 16.07 -16.18 2.89
C LEU A 179 17.28 -16.66 3.70
N GLU A 180 17.04 -17.47 4.73
CA GLU A 180 18.04 -18.01 5.65
C GLU A 180 19.02 -16.94 6.18
N LYS A 181 18.47 -15.80 6.61
CA LYS A 181 19.30 -14.69 7.10
C LYS A 181 18.71 -13.92 8.28
N PRO A 182 19.56 -13.37 9.17
CA PRO A 182 19.13 -12.35 10.12
C PRO A 182 18.68 -11.09 9.38
N LEU A 183 17.76 -10.36 10.00
CA LEU A 183 17.23 -9.09 9.52
C LEU A 183 17.50 -8.01 10.57
N LEU A 184 17.91 -6.83 10.12
CA LEU A 184 17.85 -5.62 10.93
C LEU A 184 16.40 -5.16 11.06
N ALA A 185 16.11 -4.28 12.02
CA ALA A 185 14.77 -3.66 12.13
C ALA A 185 14.37 -2.92 10.83
N THR A 186 15.35 -2.36 10.12
CA THR A 186 15.20 -1.70 8.82
C THR A 186 15.07 -2.66 7.64
N ASP A 187 15.41 -3.94 7.81
CA ASP A 187 15.22 -4.97 6.78
C ASP A 187 13.80 -5.56 6.79
N ILE A 188 13.00 -5.29 7.83
CA ILE A 188 11.60 -5.68 7.92
C ILE A 188 10.85 -5.06 6.75
N ARG A 189 10.18 -5.87 5.93
CA ARG A 189 9.45 -5.39 4.75
C ARG A 189 7.98 -5.11 5.11
N MET A 190 7.51 -3.91 4.79
CA MET A 190 6.09 -3.53 4.90
C MET A 190 5.20 -4.21 3.83
N ASP A 191 5.82 -4.56 2.71
CA ASP A 191 5.23 -5.36 1.63
C ASP A 191 6.31 -6.30 1.09
N CYS A 192 6.22 -7.57 1.46
CA CYS A 192 7.23 -8.59 1.22
C CYS A 192 6.85 -9.40 -0.03
N PRO A 193 7.65 -9.38 -1.11
CA PRO A 193 7.34 -10.14 -2.33
C PRO A 193 7.19 -11.65 -2.12
N GLU A 194 7.90 -12.19 -1.13
CA GLU A 194 7.89 -13.59 -0.74
C GLU A 194 6.91 -13.87 0.41
N PHE A 195 6.01 -12.92 0.71
CA PHE A 195 5.03 -13.08 1.77
C PHE A 195 4.16 -14.30 1.52
N GLU A 196 4.02 -15.12 2.57
CA GLU A 196 2.99 -16.13 2.65
C GLU A 196 2.32 -16.04 4.02
N SER A 197 0.99 -15.99 4.02
CA SER A 197 0.22 -15.95 5.27
C SER A 197 0.44 -17.24 6.05
N VAL A 198 0.51 -17.13 7.38
CA VAL A 198 0.35 -18.29 8.26
C VAL A 198 -1.03 -18.88 7.96
N ALA A 199 -1.09 -20.11 7.47
CA ALA A 199 -2.36 -20.78 7.19
C ALA A 199 -3.22 -20.79 8.47
N SER A 200 -4.45 -20.29 8.36
CA SER A 200 -5.47 -20.36 9.42
C SER A 200 -5.90 -21.80 9.67
#